data_AF-A0A166LHW7-F1
#
_entry.id   AF-A0A166LHW7-F1
#
_cell.length_a   1.000
_cell.length_b   1.000
_cell.length_c   1.000
_cell.angle_alpha   90.00
_cell.angle_beta   90.00
_cell.angle_gamma   90.00
#
_symmetry.space_group_name_H-M   'P 1'
#
loop_
_entity.id
_entity.type
_entity.pdbx_description
1 polymer ?
#
loop_
_entity_poly.entity_id
_entity_poly.type
_entity_poly.pdbx_seq_one_letter_code
_entity_poly.pdbx_strand_id
1 'polypeptide(L)'
;MHSFAALSVFIAGALAAGPRPTCNTELKVATTDLCTDIAEKWGTNVTEIKSINPNATCAPTVDTDNICVRQRIVACTLNETASSNNCDALLSTYSLTEDQFIMLNNDVTECGNLTVGATYCVSNADCFPGNTNSLCTGHAGRK
;
A
#
# COMPACT_ATOMS: atom_id res chain seq x y z
N MET A 1 34.94 -5.01 -40.37
CA MET A 1 34.07 -4.01 -39.71
C MET A 1 32.69 -4.65 -39.60
N HIS A 2 32.38 -5.32 -38.48
CA HIS A 2 31.02 -5.81 -38.21
C HIS A 2 30.50 -5.03 -37.00
N SER A 3 29.50 -4.21 -37.28
CA SER A 3 28.91 -3.25 -36.37
C SER A 3 28.11 -3.97 -35.28
N PHE A 4 28.40 -3.68 -34.02
CA PHE A 4 27.54 -4.07 -32.89
C PHE A 4 26.36 -3.10 -32.84
N ALA A 5 25.16 -3.59 -33.13
CA ALA A 5 23.93 -2.88 -32.80
C ALA A 5 23.46 -3.38 -31.42
N ALA A 6 23.89 -2.70 -30.35
CA ALA A 6 23.28 -2.87 -29.04
C ALA A 6 21.91 -2.19 -29.08
N LEU A 7 20.86 -3.00 -29.25
CA LEU A 7 19.48 -2.56 -29.15
C LEU A 7 19.16 -2.39 -27.65
N SER A 8 19.48 -1.24 -27.09
CA SER A 8 19.07 -0.89 -25.73
C SER A 8 17.56 -0.69 -25.71
N VAL A 9 16.84 -1.71 -25.25
CA VAL A 9 15.43 -1.60 -24.89
C VAL A 9 15.37 -0.74 -23.63
N PHE A 10 14.91 0.50 -23.76
CA PHE A 10 14.44 1.27 -22.62
C PHE A 10 13.16 0.62 -22.14
N ILE A 11 13.28 -0.29 -21.18
CA ILE A 11 12.13 -0.85 -20.48
C ILE A 11 11.43 0.33 -19.81
N ALA A 12 10.18 0.56 -20.20
CA ALA A 12 9.30 1.53 -19.57
C ALA A 12 9.41 1.36 -18.06
N GLY A 13 9.74 2.44 -17.35
CA GLY A 13 9.86 2.42 -15.89
C GLY A 13 8.59 1.80 -15.32
N ALA A 14 8.73 0.62 -14.70
CA ALA A 14 7.68 0.10 -13.84
C ALA A 14 7.38 1.23 -12.85
N LEU A 15 6.12 1.69 -12.84
CA LEU A 15 5.66 2.57 -11.78
C LEU A 15 6.06 1.90 -10.48
N ALA A 16 6.90 2.57 -9.69
CA ALA A 16 7.32 2.04 -8.40
C ALA A 16 6.07 1.62 -7.64
N ALA A 17 6.07 0.38 -7.15
CA ALA A 17 5.04 -0.16 -6.30
C ALA A 17 4.65 0.88 -5.24
N GLY A 18 3.36 1.23 -5.17
CA GLY A 18 2.87 2.33 -4.34
C GLY A 18 2.02 1.82 -3.17
N PRO A 19 2.00 2.50 -2.01
CA PRO A 19 1.16 2.08 -0.89
C PRO A 19 -0.33 2.00 -1.25
N ARG A 20 -0.99 0.95 -0.78
CA ARG A 20 -2.43 0.78 -0.90
C ARG A 20 -3.15 1.82 -0.03
N PRO A 21 -4.32 2.33 -0.46
CA PRO A 21 -5.16 3.15 0.40
C PRO A 21 -5.54 2.40 1.68
N THR A 22 -5.46 3.07 2.82
CA THR A 22 -5.97 2.55 4.09
C THR A 22 -7.19 3.35 4.53
N CYS A 23 -8.05 2.71 5.32
CA CYS A 23 -9.12 3.46 5.95
C CYS A 23 -8.54 4.47 6.93
N ASN A 24 -8.82 5.75 6.70
CA ASN A 24 -8.43 6.83 7.61
C ASN A 24 -9.56 7.16 8.60
N THR A 25 -10.81 6.96 8.19
CA THR A 25 -11.97 7.24 9.03
C THR A 25 -13.00 6.13 8.86
N GLU A 26 -13.07 5.29 9.88
CA GLU A 26 -14.07 4.25 10.02
C GLU A 26 -15.29 4.79 10.78
N LEU A 27 -16.46 4.43 10.30
CA LEU A 27 -17.75 4.79 10.89
C LEU A 27 -18.45 3.50 11.32
N LYS A 28 -18.83 3.45 12.60
CA LYS A 28 -19.80 2.46 13.08
C LYS A 28 -21.20 2.85 12.60
N VAL A 29 -21.89 1.90 11.99
CA VAL A 29 -23.21 2.08 11.35
C VAL A 29 -24.18 1.01 11.84
N ALA A 30 -25.47 1.27 11.68
CA ALA A 30 -26.51 0.25 11.78
C ALA A 30 -26.85 -0.28 10.38
N THR A 31 -27.25 -1.55 10.26
CA THR A 31 -27.66 -2.15 8.98
C THR A 31 -28.93 -1.52 8.38
N THR A 32 -29.56 -0.61 9.10
CA THR A 32 -30.69 0.23 8.66
C THR A 32 -30.27 1.60 8.15
N ASP A 33 -29.00 2.00 8.32
CA ASP A 33 -28.52 3.31 7.89
C ASP A 33 -28.48 3.39 6.37
N LEU A 34 -29.05 4.47 5.82
CA LEU A 34 -29.05 4.72 4.39
C LEU A 34 -27.69 5.23 3.94
N CYS A 35 -27.19 4.65 2.86
CA CYS A 35 -25.93 5.08 2.25
C CYS A 35 -25.97 6.53 1.75
N THR A 36 -27.14 7.04 1.37
CA THR A 36 -27.33 8.45 0.99
C THR A 36 -27.11 9.38 2.16
N ASP A 37 -27.62 9.03 3.34
CA ASP A 37 -27.53 9.86 4.55
C ASP A 37 -26.09 9.87 5.07
N ILE A 38 -25.42 8.72 5.01
CA ILE A 38 -23.99 8.59 5.29
C ILE A 38 -23.20 9.46 4.31
N ALA A 39 -23.47 9.36 3.00
CA ALA A 39 -22.76 10.11 1.98
C ALA A 39 -22.89 11.63 2.19
N GLU A 40 -24.11 12.11 2.44
CA GLU A 40 -24.38 13.52 2.74
C GLU A 40 -23.64 13.99 4.00
N LYS A 41 -23.76 13.23 5.10
CA LYS A 41 -23.11 13.54 6.38
C LYS A 41 -21.59 13.68 6.26
N TRP A 42 -20.97 12.89 5.39
CA TRP A 42 -19.51 12.86 5.22
C TRP A 42 -19.02 13.67 4.01
N GLY A 43 -19.92 14.36 3.31
CA GLY A 43 -19.58 15.18 2.13
C GLY A 43 -18.96 14.34 1.00
N THR A 44 -19.46 13.13 0.80
CA THR A 44 -19.02 12.18 -0.22
C THR A 44 -20.23 11.72 -1.07
N ASN A 45 -20.08 10.66 -1.86
CA ASN A 45 -21.18 10.05 -2.60
C ASN A 45 -21.22 8.53 -2.39
N VAL A 46 -22.37 7.91 -2.69
CA VAL A 46 -22.59 6.47 -2.52
C VAL A 46 -21.61 5.62 -3.35
N THR A 47 -21.24 6.09 -4.55
CA THR A 47 -20.27 5.38 -5.41
C THR A 47 -18.90 5.32 -4.75
N GLU A 48 -18.45 6.42 -4.14
CA GLU A 48 -17.19 6.47 -3.41
C GLU A 48 -17.22 5.58 -2.17
N ILE A 49 -18.31 5.61 -1.39
CA ILE A 49 -18.50 4.69 -0.25
C ILE A 49 -18.39 3.24 -0.71
N LYS A 50 -19.03 2.87 -1.82
CA LYS A 50 -18.94 1.50 -2.37
C LYS A 50 -17.53 1.14 -2.85
N SER A 51 -16.84 2.07 -3.50
CA SER A 51 -15.47 1.87 -3.99
C SER A 51 -14.50 1.59 -2.84
N ILE A 52 -14.65 2.31 -1.74
CA ILE A 52 -13.81 2.18 -0.54
C ILE A 52 -14.15 0.93 0.29
N ASN A 53 -15.39 0.43 0.20
CA ASN A 53 -15.87 -0.72 0.97
C ASN A 53 -16.32 -1.87 0.04
N PRO A 54 -15.39 -2.53 -0.67
CA PRO A 54 -15.74 -3.55 -1.65
C PRO A 54 -16.45 -4.78 -1.05
N ASN A 55 -16.34 -4.97 0.27
CA ASN A 55 -16.96 -6.08 1.01
C ASN A 55 -18.31 -5.72 1.67
N ALA A 56 -18.76 -4.46 1.58
CA ALA A 56 -20.05 -4.02 2.11
C ALA A 56 -21.06 -3.81 0.98
N THR A 57 -22.33 -4.12 1.23
CA THR A 57 -23.41 -3.63 0.37
C THR A 57 -23.82 -2.21 0.77
N CYS A 58 -24.41 -1.52 -0.19
CA CYS A 58 -24.81 -0.12 -0.05
C CYS A 58 -25.96 0.16 -1.03
N ALA A 59 -27.09 -0.51 -0.78
CA ALA A 59 -28.24 -0.56 -1.68
C ALA A 59 -29.56 -0.96 -0.97
N PRO A 60 -30.32 -0.01 -0.39
CA PRO A 60 -29.95 1.38 -0.10
C PRO A 60 -29.22 1.51 1.26
N THR A 61 -29.30 0.48 2.10
CA THR A 61 -28.65 0.44 3.42
C THR A 61 -27.33 -0.32 3.35
N VAL A 62 -26.55 -0.16 4.42
CA VAL A 62 -25.35 -0.96 4.71
C VAL A 62 -25.73 -2.32 5.31
N ASP A 63 -24.87 -3.33 5.15
CA ASP A 63 -25.05 -4.69 5.70
C ASP A 63 -23.96 -5.12 6.67
N THR A 64 -23.14 -4.16 7.10
CA THR A 64 -22.03 -4.34 8.02
C THR A 64 -22.15 -3.36 9.18
N ASP A 65 -21.47 -3.65 10.29
CA ASP A 65 -21.43 -2.77 11.47
C ASP A 65 -20.44 -1.61 11.31
N ASN A 66 -19.50 -1.70 10.36
CA ASN A 66 -18.50 -0.67 10.10
C ASN A 66 -18.27 -0.48 8.61
N ILE A 67 -18.16 0.78 8.20
CA ILE A 67 -17.73 1.18 6.86
C ILE A 67 -16.64 2.25 6.96
N CYS A 68 -15.77 2.27 5.97
CA CYS A 68 -14.83 3.35 5.77
C CYS A 68 -15.45 4.48 4.95
N VAL A 69 -15.42 5.71 5.46
CA VAL A 69 -16.01 6.88 4.80
C VAL A 69 -14.95 7.83 4.22
N ARG A 70 -13.67 7.59 4.57
CA ARG A 70 -12.53 8.31 4.01
C ARG A 70 -11.29 7.43 4.04
N GLN A 71 -10.65 7.27 2.89
CA GLN A 71 -9.34 6.65 2.79
C GLN A 71 -8.23 7.70 2.80
N ARG A 72 -7.00 7.25 3.05
CA ARG A 72 -5.80 8.00 2.75
C ARG A 72 -4.75 7.08 2.14
N ILE A 73 -3.86 7.66 1.35
CA ILE A 73 -2.63 7.00 0.92
C ILE A 73 -1.49 7.67 1.68
N VAL A 74 -0.77 6.90 2.48
CA VAL A 74 0.48 7.38 3.09
C VAL A 74 1.58 7.13 2.09
N ALA A 75 2.28 8.19 1.68
CA ALA A 75 3.34 8.08 0.69
C ALA A 75 4.45 7.14 1.16
N CYS A 76 5.13 6.51 0.21
CA CYS A 76 6.33 5.75 0.51
C CYS A 76 7.46 6.69 0.93
N THR A 77 8.16 6.35 2.01
CA THR A 77 9.32 7.10 2.50
C THR A 77 10.63 6.40 2.13
N LEU A 78 10.62 5.06 2.05
CA LEU A 78 11.78 4.27 1.66
C LEU A 78 11.42 3.20 0.63
N ASN A 79 12.14 3.21 -0.48
CA ASN A 79 12.08 2.19 -1.52
C ASN A 79 13.37 1.37 -1.53
N GLU A 80 13.24 0.08 -1.83
CA GLU A 80 14.37 -0.85 -1.92
C GLU A 80 14.26 -1.74 -3.15
N THR A 81 15.43 -2.10 -3.69
CA THR A 81 15.49 -2.94 -4.90
C THR A 81 15.40 -4.42 -4.53
N ALA A 82 14.48 -5.14 -5.15
CA ALA A 82 14.38 -6.58 -4.96
C ALA A 82 15.61 -7.30 -5.54
N SER A 83 16.30 -8.07 -4.70
CA SER A 83 17.45 -8.89 -5.08
C SER A 83 17.09 -10.35 -5.42
N SER A 84 15.87 -10.77 -5.07
CA SER A 84 15.26 -12.06 -5.38
C SER A 84 13.86 -11.84 -5.95
N ASN A 85 13.27 -12.90 -6.50
CA ASN A 85 11.87 -12.89 -6.93
C ASN A 85 10.88 -13.10 -5.78
N ASN A 86 11.37 -13.07 -4.53
CA ASN A 86 10.56 -13.16 -3.34
C ASN A 86 10.82 -12.01 -2.37
N CYS A 87 9.98 -11.87 -1.35
CA CYS A 87 10.08 -10.75 -0.41
C CYS A 87 10.95 -11.04 0.83
N ASP A 88 11.43 -12.27 1.03
CA ASP A 88 12.03 -12.74 2.31
C ASP A 88 13.13 -11.80 2.84
N ALA A 89 14.04 -11.39 1.95
CA ALA A 89 15.14 -10.49 2.30
C ALA A 89 14.62 -9.11 2.73
N LEU A 90 13.60 -8.57 2.06
CA LEU A 90 12.99 -7.28 2.37
C LEU A 90 12.22 -7.36 3.70
N LEU A 91 11.41 -8.41 3.90
CA LEU A 91 10.68 -8.63 5.14
C LEU A 91 11.62 -8.70 6.34
N SER A 92 12.70 -9.49 6.22
CA SER A 92 13.69 -9.64 7.28
C SER A 92 14.43 -8.33 7.57
N THR A 93 14.88 -7.62 6.53
CA THR A 93 15.68 -6.39 6.68
C THR A 93 14.86 -5.25 7.29
N TYR A 94 13.61 -5.08 6.85
CA TYR A 94 12.75 -3.97 7.27
C TYR A 94 11.76 -4.34 8.36
N SER A 95 11.88 -5.56 8.92
CA SER A 95 11.01 -6.07 9.99
C SER A 95 9.52 -5.99 9.62
N LEU A 96 9.18 -6.37 8.38
CA LEU A 96 7.82 -6.37 7.86
C LEU A 96 7.21 -7.78 7.90
N THR A 97 5.90 -7.85 8.08
CA THR A 97 5.11 -9.02 7.67
C THR A 97 4.80 -8.96 6.17
N GLU A 98 4.44 -10.09 5.57
CA GLU A 98 3.98 -10.14 4.18
C GLU A 98 2.78 -9.19 3.95
N ASP A 99 1.79 -9.20 4.84
CA ASP A 99 0.64 -8.30 4.76
C ASP A 99 1.05 -6.81 4.78
N GLN A 100 2.02 -6.44 5.62
CA GLN A 100 2.52 -5.07 5.67
C GLN A 100 3.22 -4.70 4.35
N PHE A 101 4.02 -5.61 3.79
CA PHE A 101 4.68 -5.40 2.51
C PHE A 101 3.67 -5.28 1.35
N ILE A 102 2.66 -6.14 1.30
CA ILE A 102 1.55 -6.05 0.32
C ILE A 102 0.80 -4.71 0.48
N MET A 103 0.60 -4.24 1.70
CA MET A 103 -0.04 -2.93 1.95
C MET A 103 0.82 -1.75 1.50
N LEU A 104 2.15 -1.89 1.50
CA LEU A 104 3.06 -0.88 0.97
C LEU A 104 3.18 -0.92 -0.56
N ASN A 105 2.70 -1.98 -1.23
CA ASN A 105 2.93 -2.24 -2.65
C ASN A 105 1.64 -2.73 -3.34
N ASN A 106 0.91 -1.82 -4.00
CA ASN A 106 -0.39 -2.07 -4.62
C ASN A 106 -0.38 -3.04 -5.81
N ASP A 107 0.79 -3.28 -6.40
CA ASP A 107 1.05 -4.24 -7.47
C ASP A 107 1.52 -5.61 -6.97
N VAL A 108 1.80 -5.76 -5.67
CA VAL A 108 2.18 -7.03 -5.04
C VAL A 108 0.95 -7.65 -4.38
N THR A 109 0.60 -8.87 -4.77
CA THR A 109 -0.50 -9.65 -4.16
C THR A 109 -0.01 -10.76 -3.25
N GLU A 110 1.22 -11.21 -3.43
CA GLU A 110 1.87 -12.28 -2.66
C GLU A 110 3.39 -12.18 -2.81
N CYS A 111 4.12 -12.76 -1.87
CA CYS A 111 5.57 -12.67 -1.77
C CYS A 111 6.39 -13.49 -2.78
N GLY A 112 5.77 -14.19 -3.74
CA GLY A 112 6.46 -15.13 -4.64
C GLY A 112 6.78 -14.63 -6.05
N ASN A 113 6.42 -13.39 -6.39
CA ASN A 113 6.42 -12.89 -7.77
C ASN A 113 7.05 -11.49 -7.91
N LEU A 114 8.05 -11.15 -7.09
CA LEU A 114 8.77 -9.88 -7.25
C LEU A 114 9.59 -9.89 -8.53
N THR A 115 9.68 -8.73 -9.18
CA THR A 115 10.56 -8.51 -10.32
C THR A 115 11.95 -8.12 -9.78
N VAL A 116 12.94 -9.00 -9.96
CA VAL A 116 14.32 -8.72 -9.59
C VAL A 116 14.80 -7.44 -10.29
N GLY A 117 15.38 -6.51 -9.51
CA GLY A 117 15.82 -5.20 -10.00
C GLY A 117 14.74 -4.11 -10.00
N ALA A 118 13.47 -4.43 -9.73
CA ALA A 118 12.44 -3.44 -9.47
C ALA A 118 12.52 -2.91 -8.03
N THR A 119 12.02 -1.68 -7.82
CA THR A 119 11.96 -1.04 -6.51
C THR A 119 10.60 -1.19 -5.86
N TYR A 120 10.58 -1.54 -4.57
CA TYR A 120 9.40 -1.73 -3.75
C TYR A 120 9.44 -0.86 -2.52
N CYS A 121 8.28 -0.37 -2.08
CA CYS A 121 8.17 0.37 -0.85
C CYS A 121 8.35 -0.56 0.36
N VAL A 122 9.27 -0.20 1.26
CA VAL A 122 9.54 -0.94 2.49
C VAL A 122 9.28 -0.12 3.76
N SER A 123 8.96 1.17 3.60
CA SER A 123 8.46 1.98 4.71
C SER A 123 7.71 3.21 4.22
N ASN A 124 6.67 3.57 4.97
CA ASN A 124 5.94 4.85 4.87
C ASN A 124 6.17 5.74 6.11
N ALA A 125 7.13 5.36 6.95
CA ALA A 125 7.53 6.10 8.13
C ALA A 125 8.92 6.71 7.92
N ASP A 126 9.15 7.88 8.51
CA ASP A 126 10.47 8.50 8.50
C ASP A 126 11.48 7.65 9.29
N CYS A 127 11.05 7.01 10.37
CA CYS A 127 11.90 6.15 11.19
C CYS A 127 11.71 4.68 10.81
N PHE A 128 12.57 4.20 9.92
CA PHE A 128 12.64 2.81 9.48
C PHE A 128 13.93 2.11 9.96
N PRO A 129 13.99 0.77 9.97
CA PRO A 129 15.22 0.03 10.27
C PRO A 129 16.39 0.46 9.40
N GLY A 130 17.50 0.86 10.02
CA GLY A 130 18.68 1.39 9.32
C GLY A 130 18.70 2.91 9.12
N ASN A 131 17.65 3.65 9.48
CA ASN A 131 17.70 5.12 9.48
C ASN A 131 18.66 5.62 10.58
N THR A 132 19.68 6.38 10.18
CA THR A 132 20.71 6.94 11.07
C THR A 132 20.37 8.33 11.62
N ASN A 133 19.20 8.87 11.31
CA ASN A 133 18.72 10.13 11.87
C ASN A 133 18.63 10.02 13.41
N SER A 134 19.23 10.99 14.11
CA SER A 134 19.26 11.03 15.58
C SER A 134 17.87 11.15 16.21
N LEU A 135 16.88 11.65 15.47
CA LEU A 135 15.48 11.70 15.90
C LEU A 135 14.77 10.34 15.82
N CYS A 136 15.34 9.36 15.11
CA CYS A 136 14.83 7.99 14.96
C CYS A 136 15.46 7.00 15.94
N THR A 137 15.98 7.51 17.06
CA THR A 137 16.65 6.72 18.11
C THR A 137 15.69 5.69 18.70
N GLY A 138 15.86 4.43 18.32
CA GLY A 138 14.99 3.30 18.67
C GLY A 138 14.99 2.16 17.64
N HIS A 139 15.37 2.44 16.39
CA HIS A 139 15.50 1.44 15.31
C HIS A 139 16.94 1.07 14.93
N ALA A 140 17.93 1.45 15.76
CA ALA A 140 19.29 0.96 15.60
C ALA A 140 19.29 -0.57 15.73
N GLY A 141 19.73 -1.25 14.67
CA GLY A 141 19.63 -2.69 14.48
C GLY A 141 19.89 -3.51 15.75
N ARG A 142 18.95 -4.41 16.05
CA ARG A 142 19.32 -5.61 16.81
C ARG A 142 20.23 -6.41 15.88
N LYS A 143 21.49 -6.50 16.32
CA LYS A 143 22.58 -7.24 15.67
C LYS A 143 22.20 -8.68 15.35
#